data_AF-A0A060CLM0-F1
#
_entry.id   AF-A0A060CLM0-F1
#
_cell.length_a   1.000
_cell.length_b   1.000
_cell.length_c   1.000
_cell.angle_alpha   90.00
_cell.angle_beta   90.00
_cell.angle_gamma   90.00
#
_symmetry.space_group_name_H-M   'P 1'
#
loop_
_entity.id
_entity.type
_entity.pdbx_description
1 polymer ?
#
loop_
_entity_poly.entity_id
_entity_poly.type
_entity_poly.pdbx_seq_one_letter_code
_entity_poly.pdbx_strand_id
1 'polypeptide(L)' 'MSQMMAAADLVICRAGAATIGELCALGRPSLMVPSPYVAENHQEKNARALENAGACRVLTEPDSTGEKLF' A
#
# COMPACT_ATOMS: atom_id res chain seq x y z
N MET A 1 3.60 -11.67 -10.69
CA MET A 1 3.43 -10.30 -10.17
C MET A 1 4.75 -9.76 -9.60
N SER A 2 5.40 -10.53 -8.71
CA SER A 2 6.70 -10.20 -8.11
C SER A 2 7.79 -9.68 -9.07
N GLN A 3 7.96 -10.24 -10.27
CA GLN A 3 8.96 -9.74 -11.23
C GLN A 3 8.69 -8.29 -11.68
N MET A 4 7.44 -7.91 -11.89
CA MET A 4 7.07 -6.53 -12.25
C MET A 4 7.23 -5.60 -11.06
N MET A 5 6.82 -6.03 -9.86
CA MET A 5 7.03 -5.25 -8.63
C MET A 5 8.52 -5.05 -8.32
N ALA A 6 9.34 -6.07 -8.57
CA ALA A 6 10.79 -6.00 -8.40
C ALA A 6 11.47 -5.10 -9.44
N ALA A 7 10.89 -4.92 -10.62
CA ALA A 7 11.39 -4.00 -11.62
C ALA A 7 10.95 -2.54 -11.37
N ALA A 8 9.95 -2.32 -10.52
CA ALA A 8 9.40 -0.99 -10.26
C ALA A 8 10.21 -0.21 -9.21
N ASP A 9 10.31 1.10 -9.41
CA ASP A 9 10.86 2.03 -8.42
C ASP A 9 9.87 2.34 -7.30
N LEU A 10 8.57 2.30 -7.59
CA LEU A 10 7.47 2.54 -6.65
C LEU A 10 6.26 1.71 -7.06
N VAL A 11 5.55 1.14 -6.09
CA VAL A 11 4.29 0.42 -6.32
C VAL A 11 3.13 1.17 -5.69
N ILE A 12 2.08 1.44 -6.47
CA ILE A 12 0.79 1.95 -5.98
C ILE A 12 -0.18 0.77 -5.96
N CYS A 13 -0.74 0.44 -4.79
CA CYS A 13 -1.58 -0.75 -4.67
C CYS A 13 -2.59 -0.68 -3.52
N ARG A 14 -3.49 -1.67 -3.48
CA ARG A 14 -4.35 -1.94 -2.33
C ARG A 14 -3.55 -2.66 -1.24
N ALA A 15 -3.99 -2.53 0.02
CA ALA A 15 -3.32 -3.10 1.19
C ALA A 15 -3.77 -4.56 1.48
N GLY A 16 -3.81 -5.39 0.44
CA GLY A 16 -4.12 -6.82 0.58
C GLY A 16 -2.94 -7.61 1.17
N ALA A 17 -3.23 -8.63 1.97
CA ALA A 17 -2.20 -9.40 2.69
C ALA A 17 -1.13 -10.02 1.78
N ALA A 18 -1.53 -10.61 0.65
CA ALA A 18 -0.59 -11.20 -0.32
C ALA A 18 0.33 -10.13 -0.94
N THR A 19 -0.24 -9.00 -1.38
CA THR A 19 0.51 -7.87 -1.95
C THR A 19 1.51 -7.30 -0.95
N ILE A 20 1.09 -7.14 0.30
CA ILE A 20 1.96 -6.71 1.40
C ILE A 20 3.12 -7.68 1.58
N GLY A 21 2.84 -8.99 1.61
CA GLY A 21 3.87 -10.02 1.71
C GLY A 21 4.91 -9.93 0.58
N GLU A 22 4.46 -9.76 -0.67
CA GLU A 22 5.36 -9.58 -1.81
C GLU A 22 6.21 -8.31 -1.70
N LEU A 23 5.61 -7.17 -1.34
CA LEU A 23 6.34 -5.90 -1.21
C LEU A 23 7.38 -5.93 -0.08
N CYS A 24 7.03 -6.51 1.07
CA CYS A 24 7.95 -6.71 2.19
C CYS A 24 9.10 -7.63 1.80
N ALA A 25 8.83 -8.76 1.11
CA ALA A 25 9.87 -9.69 0.68
C ALA A 25 10.82 -9.06 -0.35
N LEU A 26 10.30 -8.19 -1.23
CA LEU A 26 11.08 -7.52 -2.27
C LEU A 26 11.75 -6.23 -1.79
N GLY A 27 11.42 -5.73 -0.59
CA GLY A 27 11.92 -4.46 -0.06
C GLY A 27 11.56 -3.26 -0.93
N ARG A 28 10.36 -3.27 -1.55
CA ARG A 28 9.95 -2.23 -2.51
C ARG A 28 9.14 -1.14 -1.83
N PRO A 29 9.46 0.15 -2.09
CA PRO A 29 8.66 1.25 -1.56
C PRO A 29 7.27 1.22 -2.18
N SER A 30 6.26 1.65 -1.41
CA SER A 30 4.88 1.65 -1.87
C SER A 30 4.05 2.80 -1.33
N LEU A 31 3.06 3.21 -2.15
CA LEU A 31 1.94 4.05 -1.76
C LEU A 31 0.70 3.16 -1.72
N MET A 32 0.14 2.97 -0.53
CA MET A 32 -1.01 2.11 -0.32
C MET A 32 -2.30 2.92 -0.29
N VAL A 33 -3.25 2.53 -1.14
CA VAL A 33 -4.62 3.06 -1.15
C VAL A 33 -5.52 1.95 -0.61
N PRO A 34 -5.80 1.85 0.70
CA PRO A 34 -6.60 0.77 1.27
C PRO A 34 -8.07 0.90 0.90
N SER A 35 -8.75 -0.24 0.75
CA SER A 35 -10.20 -0.25 0.48
C SER A 35 -11.01 0.12 1.71
N PRO A 36 -11.99 1.03 1.60
CA PRO A 36 -12.92 1.29 2.69
C PRO A 36 -14.04 0.23 2.76
N TYR A 37 -14.15 -0.66 1.75
CA TYR A 37 -15.26 -1.60 1.59
C TYR A 37 -14.95 -3.03 2.06
N VAL A 38 -13.85 -3.22 2.81
CA VAL A 38 -13.48 -4.53 3.37
C VAL A 38 -13.95 -4.67 4.81
N ALA A 39 -14.25 -5.90 5.21
CA ALA A 39 -14.64 -6.23 6.57
C ALA A 39 -13.65 -5.62 7.60
N GLU A 40 -14.21 -5.04 8.66
CA GLU A 40 -13.47 -4.48 9.81
C GLU A 40 -12.36 -3.48 9.45
N ASN A 41 -12.39 -2.89 8.26
CA ASN A 41 -11.36 -1.99 7.74
C ASN A 41 -9.93 -2.60 7.82
N HIS A 42 -9.81 -3.91 7.60
CA HIS A 42 -8.52 -4.61 7.77
C HIS A 42 -7.43 -4.12 6.81
N GLN A 43 -7.79 -3.65 5.61
CA GLN A 43 -6.80 -3.13 4.66
C GLN A 43 -6.13 -1.85 5.19
N GLU A 44 -6.88 -0.90 5.74
CA GLU A 44 -6.27 0.31 6.30
C GLU A 44 -5.41 -0.02 7.51
N LYS A 45 -5.89 -0.90 8.41
CA LYS A 45 -5.11 -1.36 9.58
C LYS A 45 -3.77 -1.98 9.15
N ASN A 46 -3.75 -2.81 8.11
CA ASN A 46 -2.53 -3.37 7.56
C ASN A 46 -1.61 -2.28 7.00
N ALA A 47 -2.14 -1.37 6.18
CA ALA A 47 -1.37 -0.30 5.56
C ALA A 47 -0.72 0.63 6.60
N ARG A 48 -1.48 1.01 7.64
CA ARG A 48 -1.00 1.86 8.74
C ARG A 48 0.07 1.18 9.58
N ALA A 49 -0.01 -0.13 9.78
CA ALA A 49 1.05 -0.88 10.47
C ALA A 49 2.39 -0.79 9.71
N LEU A 50 2.36 -0.89 8.38
CA LEU A 50 3.55 -0.75 7.54
C LEU A 50 4.05 0.70 7.47
N GLU A 51 3.15 1.67 7.36
CA GLU A 51 3.51 3.10 7.36
C GLU A 51 4.18 3.52 8.68
N ASN A 52 3.67 3.05 9.82
CA ASN A 52 4.27 3.29 11.13
C ASN A 52 5.67 2.67 11.25
N ALA A 53 5.93 1.57 10.54
CA ALA A 53 7.25 0.96 10.43
C ALA A 53 8.16 1.66 9.39
N GLY A 54 7.68 2.71 8.72
CA GLY A 54 8.40 3.44 7.68
C GLY A 54 8.49 2.72 6.33
N ALA A 55 7.71 1.66 6.11
CA ALA A 55 7.80 0.81 4.91
C ALA A 55 6.97 1.33 3.74
N CYS A 56 5.94 2.15 3.98
CA CYS A 56 5.07 2.69 2.94
C CYS A 56 4.46 4.05 3.35
N ARG A 57 3.75 4.68 2.41
CA ARG A 57 2.80 5.78 2.68
C ARG A 57 1.37 5.31 2.46
N VAL A 58 0.43 5.87 3.20
CA VAL A 58 -1.00 5.56 3.05
C VAL A 58 -1.75 6.79 2.55
N LEU A 59 -2.48 6.62 1.45
CA LEU A 59 -3.42 7.59 0.91
C LEU A 59 -4.80 6.95 0.93
N THR A 60 -5.73 7.44 1.75
CA THR A 60 -7.06 6.83 1.79
C THR A 60 -7.77 7.02 0.45
N GLU A 61 -8.63 6.08 0.07
CA GLU A 61 -9.38 6.19 -1.19
C GLU A 61 -10.23 7.49 -1.28
N PRO A 62 -10.93 7.95 -0.22
CA PRO A 62 -11.58 9.26 -0.23
C PRO A 62 -10.62 10.44 -0.44
N ASP A 63 -9.38 10.29 -0.02
CA ASP A 63 -8.34 11.32 -0.12
C ASP A 63 -7.52 11.22 -1.41
N SER A 64 -7.79 10.25 -2.29
CA SER A 64 -6.99 10.01 -3.50
C SER A 64 -7.29 11.01 -4.63
N THR A 65 -7.10 12.30 -4.33
CA THR A 65 -7.19 13.41 -5.26
C THR A 65 -5.82 13.77 -5.83
N GLY A 66 -5.79 14.44 -6.98
CA GLY A 66 -4.53 14.88 -7.60
C GLY A 66 -3.72 15.85 -6.72
N GLU A 67 -4.41 16.65 -5.91
CA GLU A 67 -3.81 17.62 -4.98
C GLU A 67 -3.11 16.95 -3.80
N LYS A 68 -3.65 15.82 -3.31
CA LYS A 68 -3.08 15.09 -2.17
C LYS A 68 -1.96 14.11 -2.56
N LEU A 69 -1.65 14.02 -3.85
CA LEU A 69 -0.53 13.20 -4.34
C LEU A 69 0.83 13.89 -4.18
N PHE A 70 0.85 15.21 -3.93
CA PHE A 70 2.03 16.08 -3.81
C PHE A 70 1.99 16.88 -2.51
#